data_AF-A0A352EG89-F1
#
_entry.id   AF-A0A352EG89-F1
#
_cell.length_a   1.000
_cell.length_b   1.000
_cell.length_c   1.000
_cell.angle_alpha   90.00
_cell.angle_beta   90.00
_cell.angle_gamma   90.00
#
_symmetry.space_group_name_H-M   'P 1'
#
loop_
_entity.id
_entity.type
_entity.pdbx_description
1 polymer ?
#
loop_
_entity_poly.entity_id
_entity_poly.type
_entity_poly.pdbx_seq_one_letter_code
_entity_poly.pdbx_strand_id
1 'polypeptide(L)'
;FKTMLEADFDESKKIELNVITPFMQEEWTGYPGAEPGDMLKPTDTTFDLARLRNIGEFITTLPKDKKFLRKTERLMKDRADQVSKQRNSVDWGMAELLAYGSLLAEDYNVRFSGEDVERGTFSHRHAILTVEDSGQEVCLLNEFPGKQGRFAIYNSLLSEYAVMGFDYGYAMVTPDTLTIWEAQFGDFANGAQIMIDQFLAAAEDKWKVQNGLVLLLPHGYEGQGAEHSSARLERFLQLCAQENMTVANCTTPANFYHLLRRQQKRHFRRPLVVMSPKSLLRHPRVKSTMEELANGSFQPIIPDFDV
;
A
#
# COMPACT_ATOMS: atom_id res chain seq x y z
N PHE A 1 -6.56 37.86 -35.87
CA PHE A 1 -5.70 36.91 -35.15
C PHE A 1 -4.52 37.61 -34.47
N LYS A 2 -3.60 38.26 -35.20
CA LYS A 2 -2.48 39.02 -34.60
C LYS A 2 -2.93 40.04 -33.53
N THR A 3 -3.95 40.84 -33.84
CA THR A 3 -4.53 41.83 -32.91
C THR A 3 -5.08 41.22 -31.62
N MET A 4 -5.63 39.99 -31.69
CA MET A 4 -6.13 39.27 -30.52
C MET A 4 -4.95 38.84 -29.63
N LEU A 5 -3.91 38.25 -30.22
CA LEU A 5 -2.71 37.86 -29.47
C LEU A 5 -1.96 39.05 -28.85
N GLU A 6 -1.92 40.20 -29.55
CA GLU A 6 -1.33 41.44 -29.02
C GLU A 6 -2.16 41.99 -27.85
N ALA A 7 -3.49 41.94 -27.95
CA ALA A 7 -4.38 42.32 -26.84
C ALA A 7 -4.20 41.41 -25.63
N ASP A 8 -4.16 40.08 -25.83
CA ASP A 8 -3.93 39.11 -24.76
C ASP A 8 -2.55 39.28 -24.11
N PHE A 9 -1.51 39.60 -24.90
CA PHE A 9 -0.17 39.89 -24.41
C PHE A 9 -0.14 41.15 -23.55
N ASP A 10 -0.78 42.24 -23.99
CA ASP A 10 -0.86 43.47 -23.21
C ASP A 10 -1.70 43.31 -21.93
N GLU A 11 -2.73 42.47 -21.96
CA GLU A 11 -3.51 42.12 -20.77
C GLU A 11 -2.68 41.29 -19.78
N SER A 12 -1.87 40.34 -20.25
CA SER A 12 -1.02 39.51 -19.39
C SER A 12 -0.02 40.32 -18.55
N LYS A 13 0.41 41.50 -19.04
CA LYS A 13 1.32 42.40 -18.31
C LYS A 13 0.68 43.02 -17.07
N LYS A 14 -0.65 43.00 -16.97
CA LYS A 14 -1.41 43.52 -15.84
C LYS A 14 -1.59 42.47 -14.73
N ILE A 15 -1.20 41.21 -14.98
CA ILE A 15 -1.33 40.13 -14.01
C ILE A 15 -0.14 40.20 -13.04
N GLU A 16 -0.38 40.62 -11.80
CA GLU A 16 0.68 40.74 -10.77
C GLU A 16 1.10 39.38 -10.18
N LEU A 17 0.16 38.44 -10.09
CA LEU A 17 0.39 37.07 -9.61
C LEU A 17 -0.42 36.09 -10.44
N ASN A 18 0.27 35.17 -11.13
CA ASN A 18 -0.39 34.05 -11.79
C ASN A 18 -0.88 33.05 -10.74
N VAL A 19 -2.19 32.87 -10.65
CA VAL A 19 -2.79 31.79 -9.86
C VAL A 19 -2.81 30.54 -10.74
N ILE A 20 -1.98 29.56 -10.41
CA ILE A 20 -2.01 28.24 -11.06
C ILE A 20 -3.11 27.44 -10.38
N THR A 21 -4.18 27.12 -11.11
CA THR A 21 -5.19 26.16 -10.64
C THR A 21 -4.54 24.78 -10.50
N PRO A 22 -4.52 24.17 -9.30
CA PRO A 22 -3.97 22.84 -9.12
C PRO A 22 -4.70 21.81 -9.97
N PHE A 23 -3.95 20.85 -10.51
CA PHE A 23 -4.54 19.74 -11.27
C PHE A 23 -5.48 18.94 -10.34
N MET A 24 -6.70 18.66 -10.79
CA MET A 24 -7.71 17.88 -10.05
C MET A 24 -8.08 18.44 -8.67
N GLN A 25 -8.09 19.77 -8.50
CA GLN A 25 -8.38 20.43 -7.23
C GLN A 25 -9.67 19.93 -6.53
N GLU A 26 -10.71 19.58 -7.29
CA GLU A 26 -11.98 19.09 -6.73
C GLU A 26 -11.81 17.74 -6.00
N GLU A 27 -11.10 16.79 -6.61
CA GLU A 27 -10.86 15.46 -6.02
C GLU A 27 -10.05 15.55 -4.73
N TRP A 28 -9.13 16.52 -4.64
CA TRP A 28 -8.25 16.71 -3.49
C TRP A 28 -8.84 17.62 -2.40
N THR A 29 -10.14 17.89 -2.45
CA THR A 29 -10.84 18.63 -1.38
C THR A 29 -10.68 17.89 -0.05
N GLY A 30 -10.15 18.56 0.97
CA GLY A 30 -9.86 17.96 2.28
C GLY A 30 -8.48 17.32 2.39
N TYR A 31 -7.67 17.35 1.32
CA TYR A 31 -6.31 16.82 1.29
C TYR A 31 -5.29 17.91 0.93
N PRO A 32 -4.97 18.84 1.86
CA PRO A 32 -3.97 19.87 1.57
C PRO A 32 -2.60 19.25 1.28
N GLY A 33 -1.76 19.99 0.55
CA GLY A 33 -0.38 19.59 0.32
C GLY A 33 0.41 19.50 1.63
N ALA A 34 1.44 18.65 1.66
CA ALA A 34 2.32 18.53 2.81
C ALA A 34 3.17 19.79 2.98
N GLU A 35 3.28 20.29 4.20
CA GLU A 35 4.23 21.32 4.59
C GLU A 35 5.59 20.71 4.94
N PRO A 36 6.70 21.46 4.83
CA PRO A 36 8.02 20.97 5.23
C PRO A 36 8.04 20.41 6.65
N GLY A 37 8.52 19.17 6.81
CA GLY A 37 8.57 18.45 8.08
C GLY A 37 7.33 17.62 8.40
N ASP A 38 6.23 17.74 7.66
CA ASP A 38 5.02 16.94 7.87
C ASP A 38 5.28 15.43 7.70
N MET A 39 6.21 15.06 6.82
CA MET A 39 6.58 13.66 6.61
C MET A 39 7.18 12.99 7.85
N LEU A 40 7.75 13.78 8.78
CA LEU A 40 8.34 13.30 10.02
C LEU A 40 7.36 13.31 11.20
N LYS A 41 6.21 13.97 11.06
CA LYS A 41 5.22 14.03 12.14
C LYS A 41 4.60 12.65 12.36
N PRO A 42 4.36 12.26 13.63
CA PRO A 42 3.64 11.03 13.94
C PRO A 42 2.22 11.13 13.39
N THR A 43 1.69 10.01 12.94
CA THR A 43 0.31 9.87 12.47
C THR A 43 -0.36 8.82 13.33
N ASP A 44 -1.54 9.15 13.87
CA ASP A 44 -2.32 8.17 14.62
C ASP A 44 -2.89 7.12 13.66
N THR A 45 -2.35 5.90 13.79
CA THR A 45 -2.75 4.72 13.03
C THR A 45 -3.40 3.67 13.91
N THR A 46 -3.77 4.02 15.14
CA THR A 46 -4.47 3.12 16.06
C THR A 46 -5.83 2.70 15.49
N PHE A 47 -6.34 1.58 15.99
CA PHE A 47 -7.65 1.05 15.64
C PHE A 47 -8.18 0.22 16.81
N ASP A 48 -9.50 0.23 17.03
CA ASP A 48 -10.11 -0.51 18.14
C ASP A 48 -9.78 -2.01 18.07
N LEU A 49 -9.19 -2.54 19.13
CA LEU A 49 -8.70 -3.94 19.19
C LEU A 49 -9.83 -4.95 19.01
N ALA A 50 -11.02 -4.69 19.55
CA ALA A 50 -12.15 -5.60 19.44
C ALA A 50 -12.66 -5.67 17.99
N ARG A 51 -12.78 -4.51 17.33
CA ARG A 51 -13.10 -4.42 15.89
C ARG A 51 -12.01 -5.07 15.04
N LEU A 52 -10.73 -4.90 15.37
CA LEU A 52 -9.62 -5.51 14.63
C LEU A 52 -9.67 -7.05 14.71
N ARG A 53 -9.94 -7.59 15.90
CA ARG A 53 -10.16 -9.03 16.08
C ARG A 53 -11.37 -9.53 15.31
N ASN A 54 -12.47 -8.79 15.33
CA ASN A 54 -13.67 -9.15 14.58
C ASN A 54 -13.38 -9.23 13.06
N ILE A 55 -12.65 -8.26 12.51
CA ILE A 55 -12.19 -8.31 11.12
C ILE A 55 -11.36 -9.57 10.87
N GLY A 56 -10.36 -9.84 11.73
CA GLY A 56 -9.49 -11.00 11.62
C GLY A 56 -10.25 -12.33 11.66
N GLU A 57 -11.16 -12.50 12.63
CA GLU A 57 -12.01 -13.68 12.76
C GLU A 57 -12.90 -13.87 11.52
N PHE A 58 -13.50 -12.79 11.00
CA PHE A 58 -14.34 -12.86 9.82
C PHE A 58 -13.53 -13.26 8.57
N ILE A 59 -12.43 -12.56 8.29
CA ILE A 59 -11.66 -12.76 7.06
C ILE A 59 -10.85 -14.07 7.08
N THR A 60 -10.88 -14.81 8.18
CA THR A 60 -10.29 -16.15 8.31
C THR A 60 -11.33 -17.26 8.40
N THR A 61 -12.62 -16.92 8.39
CA THR A 61 -13.73 -17.88 8.42
C THR A 61 -14.23 -18.17 7.00
N LEU A 62 -14.07 -19.41 6.54
CA LEU A 62 -14.56 -19.84 5.23
C LEU A 62 -16.10 -19.97 5.21
N PRO A 63 -16.77 -19.59 4.10
CA PRO A 63 -18.20 -19.85 3.91
C PRO A 63 -18.53 -21.35 3.97
N LYS A 64 -19.53 -21.73 4.77
CA LYS A 64 -19.88 -23.14 5.04
C LYS A 64 -20.57 -23.84 3.87
N ASP A 65 -21.16 -23.07 2.97
CA ASP A 65 -21.88 -23.51 1.77
C ASP A 65 -20.95 -23.75 0.58
N LYS A 66 -19.65 -23.46 0.72
CA LYS A 66 -18.64 -23.58 -0.34
C LYS A 66 -17.55 -24.57 0.06
N LYS A 67 -17.05 -25.32 -0.92
CA LYS A 67 -15.94 -26.27 -0.74
C LYS A 67 -14.63 -25.64 -1.21
N PHE A 68 -13.61 -25.67 -0.38
CA PHE A 68 -12.30 -25.12 -0.68
C PHE A 68 -11.23 -26.22 -0.70
N LEU A 69 -10.12 -25.96 -1.39
CA LEU A 69 -8.97 -26.85 -1.37
C LEU A 69 -8.48 -27.05 0.07
N ARG A 70 -8.12 -28.29 0.43
CA ARG A 70 -7.59 -28.64 1.77
C ARG A 70 -6.44 -27.75 2.23
N LYS A 71 -5.58 -27.29 1.31
CA LYS A 71 -4.49 -26.35 1.61
C LYS A 71 -5.01 -24.99 2.05
N THR A 72 -6.07 -24.49 1.41
CA THR A 72 -6.76 -23.25 1.77
C THR A 72 -7.41 -23.39 3.15
N GLU A 73 -8.16 -24.47 3.41
CA GLU A 73 -8.77 -24.71 4.72
C GLU A 73 -7.74 -24.71 5.86
N ARG A 74 -6.60 -25.39 5.64
CA ARG A 74 -5.49 -25.41 6.62
C ARG A 74 -4.88 -24.03 6.83
N LEU A 75 -4.66 -23.26 5.77
CA LEU A 75 -4.15 -21.89 5.85
C LEU A 75 -5.11 -21.00 6.67
N MET A 76 -6.40 -21.06 6.36
CA MET A 76 -7.42 -20.23 7.01
C MET A 76 -7.56 -20.58 8.49
N LYS A 77 -7.48 -21.87 8.83
CA LYS A 77 -7.43 -22.31 10.23
C LYS A 77 -6.20 -21.77 10.96
N ASP A 78 -5.00 -21.86 10.35
CA ASP A 78 -3.79 -21.30 10.98
C ASP A 78 -3.93 -19.80 11.21
N ARG A 79 -4.46 -19.04 10.24
CA ARG A 79 -4.72 -17.60 10.38
C ARG A 79 -5.77 -17.27 11.44
N ALA A 80 -6.85 -18.05 11.53
CA ALA A 80 -7.84 -17.90 12.59
C ALA A 80 -7.20 -18.12 13.97
N ASP A 81 -6.32 -19.11 14.09
CA ASP A 81 -5.54 -19.32 15.30
C ASP A 81 -4.63 -18.12 15.58
N GLN A 82 -3.94 -17.54 14.58
CA GLN A 82 -3.04 -16.38 14.76
C GLN A 82 -3.71 -15.18 15.42
N VAL A 83 -4.96 -14.87 15.03
CA VAL A 83 -5.74 -13.73 15.57
C VAL A 83 -6.51 -14.07 16.86
N SER A 84 -6.54 -15.35 17.26
CA SER A 84 -7.16 -15.80 18.50
C SER A 84 -6.46 -15.20 19.72
N LYS A 85 -7.21 -15.07 20.83
CA LYS A 85 -6.64 -14.63 22.12
C LYS A 85 -5.56 -15.57 22.66
N GLN A 86 -5.64 -16.86 22.32
CA GLN A 86 -4.70 -17.87 22.82
C GLN A 86 -3.34 -17.78 22.13
N ARG A 87 -3.30 -17.66 20.81
CA ARG A 87 -2.03 -17.61 20.05
C ARG A 87 -1.49 -16.19 19.94
N ASN A 88 -2.36 -15.22 19.61
CA ASN A 88 -2.06 -13.79 19.49
C ASN A 88 -0.69 -13.50 18.82
N SER A 89 -0.43 -14.16 17.69
CA SER A 89 0.87 -14.16 17.02
C SER A 89 0.64 -14.11 15.52
N VAL A 90 0.59 -12.88 15.02
CA VAL A 90 0.21 -12.49 13.66
C VAL A 90 1.45 -12.42 12.79
N ASP A 91 1.37 -13.07 11.63
CA ASP A 91 2.41 -13.00 10.61
C ASP A 91 2.25 -11.83 9.64
N TRP A 92 3.18 -11.72 8.68
CA TRP A 92 3.18 -10.61 7.74
C TRP A 92 1.91 -10.55 6.87
N GLY A 93 1.48 -11.68 6.33
CA GLY A 93 0.31 -11.75 5.44
C GLY A 93 -0.98 -11.45 6.20
N MET A 94 -1.09 -11.89 7.45
CA MET A 94 -2.25 -11.59 8.28
C MET A 94 -2.27 -10.12 8.73
N ALA A 95 -1.12 -9.54 9.10
CA ALA A 95 -1.03 -8.12 9.45
C ALA A 95 -1.35 -7.21 8.26
N GLU A 96 -0.88 -7.58 7.06
CA GLU A 96 -1.22 -6.90 5.81
C GLU A 96 -2.74 -6.90 5.55
N LEU A 97 -3.40 -8.06 5.63
CA LEU A 97 -4.85 -8.15 5.43
C LEU A 97 -5.64 -7.37 6.50
N LEU A 98 -5.16 -7.32 7.75
CA LEU A 98 -5.75 -6.51 8.80
C LEU A 98 -5.57 -5.00 8.54
N ALA A 99 -4.47 -4.58 7.91
CA ALA A 99 -4.29 -3.18 7.50
C ALA A 99 -5.35 -2.79 6.46
N TYR A 100 -5.59 -3.65 5.47
CA TYR A 100 -6.65 -3.44 4.48
C TYR A 100 -8.03 -3.45 5.14
N GLY A 101 -8.34 -4.47 5.93
CA GLY A 101 -9.63 -4.59 6.61
C GLY A 101 -9.97 -3.41 7.52
N SER A 102 -8.99 -2.91 8.28
CA SER A 102 -9.18 -1.76 9.16
C SER A 102 -9.41 -0.46 8.38
N LEU A 103 -8.70 -0.24 7.27
CA LEU A 103 -8.92 0.91 6.38
C LEU A 103 -10.31 0.86 5.73
N LEU A 104 -10.73 -0.31 5.25
CA LEU A 104 -12.06 -0.51 4.67
C LEU A 104 -13.18 -0.22 5.69
N ALA A 105 -12.95 -0.55 6.96
CA ALA A 105 -13.86 -0.25 8.07
C ALA A 105 -13.87 1.23 8.51
N GLU A 106 -12.93 2.04 8.01
CA GLU A 106 -12.84 3.49 8.20
C GLU A 106 -13.19 4.25 6.90
N ASP A 107 -13.84 3.59 5.95
CA ASP A 107 -14.30 4.18 4.68
C ASP A 107 -13.18 4.57 3.70
N TYR A 108 -11.99 3.98 3.84
CA TYR A 108 -10.96 4.05 2.82
C TYR A 108 -11.08 2.87 1.84
N ASN A 109 -10.84 3.14 0.57
CA ASN A 109 -10.74 2.11 -0.45
C ASN A 109 -9.33 1.51 -0.48
N VAL A 110 -9.19 0.30 -1.01
CA VAL A 110 -7.88 -0.31 -1.28
C VAL A 110 -7.89 -0.86 -2.69
N ARG A 111 -6.93 -0.42 -3.50
CA ARG A 111 -6.64 -0.95 -4.82
C ARG A 111 -5.26 -1.61 -4.80
N PHE A 112 -5.15 -2.85 -5.26
CA PHE A 112 -3.91 -3.58 -5.31
C PHE A 112 -3.75 -4.22 -6.69
N SER A 113 -2.68 -3.90 -7.43
CA SER A 113 -2.33 -4.59 -8.68
C SER A 113 -0.91 -5.12 -8.69
N GLY A 114 -0.70 -6.09 -9.56
CA GLY A 114 0.60 -6.68 -9.85
C GLY A 114 0.43 -8.13 -10.27
N GLU A 115 1.53 -8.79 -10.58
CA GLU A 115 1.49 -10.18 -11.05
C GLU A 115 1.24 -11.14 -9.87
N ASP A 116 0.21 -11.99 -10.01
CA ASP A 116 -0.18 -13.01 -9.01
C ASP A 116 -0.49 -12.48 -7.60
N VAL A 117 -0.81 -11.18 -7.47
CA VAL A 117 -0.96 -10.49 -6.18
C VAL A 117 -2.10 -11.03 -5.34
N GLU A 118 -3.16 -11.56 -5.94
CA GLU A 118 -4.32 -12.10 -5.23
C GLU A 118 -3.93 -13.24 -4.28
N ARG A 119 -3.09 -14.17 -4.76
CA ARG A 119 -2.47 -15.21 -3.94
C ARG A 119 -1.21 -14.69 -3.24
N GLY A 120 -0.51 -13.77 -3.90
CA GLY A 120 0.86 -13.35 -3.63
C GLY A 120 1.86 -14.32 -4.26
N THR A 121 2.94 -13.79 -4.82
CA THR A 121 4.05 -14.55 -5.43
C THR A 121 4.55 -15.65 -4.49
N PHE A 122 4.73 -15.32 -3.21
CA PHE A 122 5.20 -16.24 -2.16
C PHE A 122 4.06 -17.02 -1.45
N SER A 123 2.85 -17.05 -2.04
CA SER A 123 1.65 -17.70 -1.50
C SER A 123 1.38 -17.34 -0.04
N HIS A 124 1.49 -16.05 0.28
CA HIS A 124 1.37 -15.51 1.64
C HIS A 124 0.11 -14.69 1.86
N ARG A 125 -0.55 -14.21 0.78
CA ARG A 125 -1.65 -13.23 0.85
C ARG A 125 -3.03 -13.88 0.79
N HIS A 126 -3.32 -14.63 -0.27
CA HIS A 126 -4.63 -15.30 -0.44
C HIS A 126 -5.83 -14.37 -0.15
N ALA A 127 -5.81 -13.17 -0.73
CA ALA A 127 -6.91 -12.21 -0.60
C ALA A 127 -8.14 -12.62 -1.43
N ILE A 128 -7.91 -13.38 -2.51
CA ILE A 128 -8.94 -14.07 -3.29
C ILE A 128 -8.80 -15.58 -3.05
N LEU A 129 -9.91 -16.22 -2.74
CA LEU A 129 -10.02 -17.66 -2.50
C LEU A 129 -10.83 -18.31 -3.62
N THR A 130 -10.31 -19.39 -4.20
CA THR A 130 -11.00 -20.14 -5.25
C THR A 130 -11.75 -21.33 -4.66
N VAL A 131 -13.04 -21.43 -4.97
CA VAL A 131 -13.89 -22.58 -4.64
C VAL A 131 -13.49 -23.76 -5.52
N GLU A 132 -13.27 -24.93 -4.90
CA GLU A 132 -12.69 -26.11 -5.56
C GLU A 132 -13.54 -26.61 -6.73
N ASP A 133 -14.86 -26.71 -6.53
CA ASP A 133 -15.73 -27.38 -7.49
C ASP A 133 -16.18 -26.46 -8.65
N SER A 134 -16.22 -25.14 -8.44
CA SER A 134 -16.78 -24.17 -9.40
C SER A 134 -15.76 -23.19 -9.99
N GLY A 135 -14.58 -23.06 -9.38
CA GLY A 135 -13.63 -21.99 -9.71
C GLY A 135 -14.10 -20.60 -9.30
N GLN A 136 -15.22 -20.46 -8.58
CA GLN A 136 -15.72 -19.18 -8.10
C GLN A 136 -14.69 -18.53 -7.17
N GLU A 137 -14.47 -17.24 -7.37
CA GLU A 137 -13.61 -16.42 -6.51
C GLU A 137 -14.40 -15.80 -5.36
N VAL A 138 -13.80 -15.79 -4.17
CA VAL A 138 -14.36 -15.26 -2.93
C VAL A 138 -13.37 -14.30 -2.30
N CYS A 139 -13.81 -13.08 -1.99
CA CYS A 139 -13.01 -12.06 -1.34
C CYS A 139 -13.64 -11.69 0.01
N LEU A 140 -13.14 -12.29 1.09
CA LEU A 140 -13.73 -12.11 2.43
C LEU A 140 -13.63 -10.68 2.96
N LEU A 141 -12.62 -9.91 2.55
CA LEU A 141 -12.51 -8.47 2.87
C LEU A 141 -13.71 -7.68 2.34
N ASN A 142 -14.26 -8.06 1.18
CA ASN A 142 -15.44 -7.44 0.58
C ASN A 142 -16.77 -7.99 1.09
N GLU A 143 -16.75 -9.07 1.86
CA GLU A 143 -17.95 -9.64 2.48
C GLU A 143 -18.10 -9.22 3.95
N PHE A 144 -17.06 -8.58 4.54
CA PHE A 144 -17.09 -8.14 5.93
C PHE A 144 -18.22 -7.11 6.17
N PRO A 145 -19.19 -7.36 7.05
CA PRO A 145 -20.34 -6.47 7.22
C PRO A 145 -20.00 -5.05 7.70
N GLY A 146 -18.86 -4.87 8.37
CA GLY A 146 -18.43 -3.58 8.91
C GLY A 146 -17.61 -2.71 7.96
N LYS A 147 -17.35 -3.14 6.71
CA LYS A 147 -16.62 -2.34 5.73
C LYS A 147 -17.53 -1.35 4.99
N GLN A 148 -17.02 -0.14 4.80
CA GLN A 148 -17.66 0.91 3.99
C GLN A 148 -16.91 1.09 2.67
N GLY A 149 -15.58 1.00 2.72
CA GLY A 149 -14.73 1.04 1.53
C GLY A 149 -14.76 -0.24 0.68
N ARG A 150 -14.22 -0.13 -0.53
CA ARG A 150 -14.08 -1.22 -1.48
C ARG A 150 -12.66 -1.76 -1.50
N PHE A 151 -12.53 -3.08 -1.40
CA PHE A 151 -11.27 -3.78 -1.68
C PHE A 151 -11.26 -4.24 -3.13
N ALA A 152 -10.19 -3.93 -3.87
CA ALA A 152 -10.07 -4.28 -5.28
C ALA A 152 -8.63 -4.74 -5.56
N ILE A 153 -8.42 -6.05 -5.62
CA ILE A 153 -7.13 -6.65 -5.94
C ILE A 153 -7.20 -7.32 -7.31
N TYR A 154 -6.16 -7.16 -8.13
CA TYR A 154 -6.14 -7.63 -9.51
C TYR A 154 -4.79 -8.24 -9.87
N ASN A 155 -4.80 -9.51 -10.31
CA ASN A 155 -3.68 -10.05 -11.05
C ASN A 155 -3.52 -9.28 -12.37
N SER A 156 -2.41 -8.55 -12.52
CA SER A 156 -2.15 -7.76 -13.71
C SER A 156 -1.70 -8.61 -14.89
N LEU A 157 -1.65 -7.98 -16.07
CA LEU A 157 -0.84 -8.49 -17.18
C LEU A 157 0.63 -8.52 -16.77
N LEU A 158 1.43 -9.29 -17.52
CA LEU A 158 2.88 -9.35 -17.37
C LEU A 158 3.53 -8.07 -17.94
N SER A 159 3.36 -6.95 -17.25
CA SER A 159 3.80 -5.62 -17.68
C SER A 159 3.95 -4.67 -16.50
N GLU A 160 5.17 -4.21 -16.23
CA GLU A 160 5.44 -3.29 -15.14
C GLU A 160 5.12 -1.85 -15.54
N TYR A 161 5.61 -1.42 -16.71
CA TYR A 161 5.50 -0.02 -17.14
C TYR A 161 4.05 0.46 -17.27
N ALA A 162 3.23 -0.29 -18.00
CA ALA A 162 1.84 0.10 -18.26
C ALA A 162 0.96 -0.02 -17.01
N VAL A 163 1.16 -1.06 -16.20
CA VAL A 163 0.36 -1.29 -15.00
C VAL A 163 0.71 -0.27 -13.92
N MET A 164 2.01 0.01 -13.68
CA MET A 164 2.40 1.08 -12.76
C MET A 164 1.93 2.45 -13.25
N GLY A 165 1.97 2.70 -14.56
CA GLY A 165 1.40 3.91 -15.17
C GLY A 165 -0.09 4.07 -14.89
N PHE A 166 -0.85 2.98 -15.04
CA PHE A 166 -2.27 2.95 -14.70
C PHE A 166 -2.51 3.23 -13.21
N ASP A 167 -1.78 2.56 -12.33
CA ASP A 167 -1.97 2.71 -10.88
C ASP A 167 -1.53 4.09 -10.37
N TYR A 168 -0.50 4.68 -10.97
CA TYR A 168 -0.13 6.07 -10.70
C TYR A 168 -1.28 7.01 -11.07
N GLY A 169 -1.86 6.85 -12.26
CA GLY A 169 -3.02 7.62 -12.70
C GLY A 169 -4.24 7.43 -11.80
N TYR A 170 -4.48 6.20 -11.33
CA TYR A 170 -5.55 5.91 -10.38
C TYR A 170 -5.31 6.65 -9.04
N ALA A 171 -4.12 6.51 -8.46
CA ALA A 171 -3.76 7.14 -7.19
C ALA A 171 -3.79 8.69 -7.23
N MET A 172 -3.66 9.28 -8.43
CA MET A 172 -3.74 10.72 -8.65
C MET A 172 -5.16 11.27 -8.51
N VAL A 173 -6.19 10.44 -8.72
CA VAL A 173 -7.60 10.87 -8.76
C VAL A 173 -8.45 10.31 -7.62
N THR A 174 -7.87 9.47 -6.75
CA THR A 174 -8.58 8.83 -5.63
C THR A 174 -7.81 8.97 -4.32
N PRO A 175 -7.82 10.15 -3.67
CA PRO A 175 -7.05 10.38 -2.44
C PRO A 175 -7.54 9.56 -1.23
N ASP A 176 -8.77 9.06 -1.27
CA ASP A 176 -9.37 8.17 -0.28
C ASP A 176 -9.01 6.67 -0.48
N THR A 177 -8.15 6.36 -1.46
CA THR A 177 -7.79 4.99 -1.82
C THR A 177 -6.32 4.70 -1.51
N LEU A 178 -6.07 3.60 -0.80
CA LEU A 178 -4.74 2.99 -0.72
C LEU A 178 -4.46 2.24 -2.02
N THR A 179 -3.78 2.89 -2.95
CA THR A 179 -3.37 2.30 -4.23
C THR A 179 -1.98 1.68 -4.11
N ILE A 180 -1.89 0.38 -4.42
CA ILE A 180 -0.69 -0.43 -4.26
C ILE A 180 -0.36 -1.09 -5.60
N TRP A 181 0.91 -1.01 -5.99
CA TRP A 181 1.50 -1.82 -7.04
C TRP A 181 2.58 -2.71 -6.43
N GLU A 182 2.52 -4.02 -6.66
CA GLU A 182 3.54 -4.98 -6.21
C GLU A 182 4.28 -5.57 -7.42
N ALA A 183 5.60 -5.46 -7.39
CA ALA A 183 6.45 -6.21 -8.31
C ALA A 183 6.52 -7.68 -7.87
N GLN A 184 6.57 -8.62 -8.82
CA GLN A 184 6.73 -10.05 -8.47
C GLN A 184 8.03 -10.29 -7.66
N PHE A 185 9.11 -9.64 -8.10
CA PHE A 185 10.33 -9.39 -7.33
C PHE A 185 10.73 -7.93 -7.51
N GLY A 186 11.29 -7.30 -6.47
CA GLY A 186 11.62 -5.88 -6.52
C GLY A 186 12.62 -5.52 -7.61
N ASP A 187 13.44 -6.49 -8.04
CA ASP A 187 14.40 -6.38 -9.14
C ASP A 187 13.75 -5.91 -10.46
N PHE A 188 12.48 -6.28 -10.70
CA PHE A 188 11.75 -6.00 -11.94
C PHE A 188 11.12 -4.59 -12.01
N ALA A 189 11.18 -3.81 -10.93
CA ALA A 189 10.68 -2.43 -10.94
C ALA A 189 11.40 -1.53 -11.97
N ASN A 190 12.59 -1.92 -12.42
CA ASN A 190 13.32 -1.26 -13.50
C ASN A 190 12.55 -1.25 -14.84
N GLY A 191 11.64 -2.21 -15.08
CA GLY A 191 10.75 -2.20 -16.24
C GLY A 191 9.85 -0.96 -16.30
N ALA A 192 9.57 -0.36 -15.13
CA ALA A 192 8.77 0.85 -14.99
C ALA A 192 9.61 2.11 -14.64
N GLN A 193 10.92 2.11 -14.93
CA GLN A 193 11.83 3.19 -14.50
C GLN A 193 11.37 4.60 -14.92
N ILE A 194 10.79 4.75 -16.12
CA ILE A 194 10.26 6.04 -16.59
C ILE A 194 9.12 6.54 -15.68
N MET A 195 8.25 5.63 -15.19
CA MET A 195 7.20 6.01 -14.24
C MET A 195 7.80 6.44 -12.90
N ILE A 196 8.83 5.75 -12.44
CA ILE A 196 9.53 6.08 -11.19
C ILE A 196 10.17 7.47 -11.30
N ASP A 197 10.96 7.71 -12.35
CA ASP A 197 11.76 8.93 -12.49
C ASP A 197 10.89 10.17 -12.77
N GLN A 198 9.97 10.05 -13.73
CA GLN A 198 9.30 11.22 -14.30
C GLN A 198 7.99 11.59 -13.60
N PHE A 199 7.42 10.63 -12.84
CA PHE A 199 6.14 10.78 -12.17
C PHE A 199 6.27 10.55 -10.67
N LEU A 200 6.63 9.34 -10.22
CA LEU A 200 6.67 9.00 -8.79
C LEU A 200 7.60 9.95 -8.01
N ALA A 201 8.83 10.17 -8.49
CA ALA A 201 9.82 10.98 -7.77
C ALA A 201 9.69 12.50 -8.00
N ALA A 202 9.06 12.93 -9.10
CA ALA A 202 9.20 14.32 -9.58
C ALA A 202 7.88 15.07 -9.83
N ALA A 203 6.74 14.37 -9.93
CA ALA A 203 5.47 15.00 -10.35
C ALA A 203 5.00 16.11 -9.41
N GLU A 204 5.15 15.93 -8.10
CA GLU A 204 4.69 16.93 -7.15
C GLU A 204 5.52 18.20 -7.23
N ASP A 205 6.83 18.11 -7.45
CA ASP A 205 7.63 19.32 -7.65
C ASP A 205 7.27 20.00 -8.97
N LYS A 206 7.19 19.23 -10.06
CA LYS A 206 6.94 19.72 -11.43
C LYS A 206 5.53 20.28 -11.64
N TRP A 207 4.53 19.63 -11.07
CA TRP A 207 3.11 19.84 -11.40
C TRP A 207 2.23 20.10 -10.17
N LYS A 208 2.80 20.09 -8.96
CA LYS A 208 2.06 20.26 -7.69
C LYS A 208 0.93 19.24 -7.51
N VAL A 209 1.14 18.04 -8.05
CA VAL A 209 0.21 16.92 -7.99
C VAL A 209 0.66 15.94 -6.90
N GLN A 210 -0.20 15.71 -5.92
CA GLN A 210 -0.01 14.69 -4.89
C GLN A 210 -0.28 13.28 -5.47
N ASN A 211 0.34 12.26 -4.89
CA ASN A 211 0.10 10.88 -5.29
C ASN A 211 0.35 9.92 -4.12
N GLY A 212 -0.59 9.01 -3.87
CA GLY A 212 -0.53 8.07 -2.75
C GLY A 212 0.02 6.68 -3.08
N LEU A 213 0.55 6.47 -4.30
CA LEU A 213 0.95 5.14 -4.78
C LEU A 213 2.00 4.50 -3.86
N VAL A 214 1.72 3.26 -3.48
CA VAL A 214 2.62 2.40 -2.72
C VAL A 214 3.26 1.39 -3.67
N LEU A 215 4.59 1.33 -3.69
CA LEU A 215 5.35 0.27 -4.36
C LEU A 215 5.78 -0.78 -3.33
N LEU A 216 5.34 -2.02 -3.50
CA LEU A 216 5.84 -3.17 -2.74
C LEU A 216 6.87 -3.90 -3.60
N LEU A 217 8.12 -3.89 -3.16
CA LEU A 217 9.27 -4.39 -3.91
C LEU A 217 9.96 -5.52 -3.14
N PRO A 218 9.65 -6.81 -3.42
CA PRO A 218 10.22 -7.92 -2.69
C PRO A 218 11.75 -7.92 -2.73
N HIS A 219 12.39 -7.80 -1.57
CA HIS A 219 13.83 -7.56 -1.41
C HIS A 219 14.45 -8.53 -0.40
N GLY A 220 15.70 -8.94 -0.63
CA GLY A 220 16.48 -9.76 0.30
C GLY A 220 17.52 -10.63 -0.38
N TYR A 221 18.75 -10.68 0.14
CA TYR A 221 19.85 -11.48 -0.38
C TYR A 221 19.78 -12.92 0.16
N GLU A 222 18.98 -13.76 -0.50
CA GLU A 222 18.62 -15.11 -0.04
C GLU A 222 19.20 -16.22 -0.94
N GLY A 223 20.20 -15.89 -1.77
CA GLY A 223 20.88 -16.85 -2.64
C GLY A 223 20.12 -17.23 -3.93
N GLN A 224 19.09 -16.48 -4.31
CA GLN A 224 18.26 -16.74 -5.50
C GLN A 224 18.81 -16.12 -6.80
N GLY A 225 20.03 -15.56 -6.77
CA GLY A 225 20.69 -14.96 -7.92
C GLY A 225 20.45 -13.45 -8.08
N ALA A 226 21.01 -12.88 -9.16
CA ALA A 226 21.12 -11.44 -9.36
C ALA A 226 19.79 -10.71 -9.60
N GLU A 227 18.79 -11.41 -10.14
CA GLU A 227 17.47 -10.86 -10.53
C GLU A 227 16.34 -11.22 -9.53
N HIS A 228 16.70 -11.74 -8.35
CA HIS A 228 15.75 -12.13 -7.31
C HIS A 228 16.27 -11.75 -5.92
N SER A 229 17.03 -10.66 -5.82
CA SER A 229 17.72 -10.26 -4.58
C SER A 229 17.51 -8.80 -4.24
N SER A 230 17.62 -7.89 -5.21
CA SER A 230 17.72 -6.46 -4.96
C SER A 230 16.65 -5.66 -5.68
N ALA A 231 15.81 -5.00 -4.89
CA ALA A 231 14.93 -3.93 -5.35
C ALA A 231 15.68 -2.61 -5.65
N ARG A 232 17.02 -2.60 -5.57
CA ARG A 232 17.87 -1.44 -5.83
C ARG A 232 17.53 -0.25 -4.93
N LEU A 233 17.45 -0.52 -3.62
CA LEU A 233 17.16 0.47 -2.58
C LEU A 233 17.94 1.78 -2.76
N GLU A 234 19.22 1.67 -3.11
CA GLU A 234 20.13 2.79 -3.36
C GLU A 234 19.63 3.77 -4.43
N ARG A 235 18.91 3.27 -5.45
CA ARG A 235 18.36 4.11 -6.52
C ARG A 235 17.20 4.95 -6.04
N PHE A 236 16.29 4.36 -5.25
CA PHE A 236 15.19 5.11 -4.64
C PHE A 236 15.72 6.14 -3.65
N LEU A 237 16.74 5.80 -2.85
CA LEU A 237 17.38 6.76 -1.95
C LEU A 237 18.06 7.92 -2.72
N GLN A 238 18.68 7.65 -3.88
CA GLN A 238 19.26 8.69 -4.72
C GLN A 238 18.20 9.65 -5.29
N LEU A 239 17.00 9.14 -5.58
CA LEU A 239 15.87 9.94 -6.08
C LEU A 239 15.16 10.73 -4.97
N CYS A 240 15.44 10.46 -3.68
CA CYS A 240 14.82 11.20 -2.58
C CYS A 240 15.37 12.62 -2.49
N ALA A 241 14.48 13.60 -2.57
CA ALA A 241 14.78 15.01 -2.33
C ALA A 241 13.50 15.73 -1.87
N GLN A 242 13.64 16.74 -1.00
CA GLN A 242 12.51 17.60 -0.59
C GLN A 242 11.24 16.83 -0.18
N GLU A 243 11.40 15.75 0.58
CA GLU A 243 10.28 14.96 1.10
C GLU A 243 9.37 14.34 -0.01
N ASN A 244 9.89 14.19 -1.24
CA ASN A 244 9.11 13.70 -2.39
C ASN A 244 8.53 12.30 -2.21
N MET A 245 9.16 11.42 -1.42
CA MET A 245 8.67 10.07 -1.14
C MET A 245 9.20 9.54 0.20
N THR A 246 8.56 8.49 0.71
CA THR A 246 9.12 7.66 1.78
C THR A 246 9.71 6.38 1.19
N VAL A 247 10.92 6.03 1.62
CA VAL A 247 11.52 4.71 1.35
C VAL A 247 11.64 3.95 2.66
N ALA A 248 11.08 2.75 2.74
CA ALA A 248 10.96 1.97 3.97
C ALA A 248 11.44 0.52 3.79
N ASN A 249 12.00 -0.04 4.86
CA ASN A 249 12.39 -1.45 4.96
C ASN A 249 11.96 -1.97 6.34
N CYS A 250 10.70 -2.36 6.46
CA CYS A 250 10.12 -2.82 7.72
C CYS A 250 10.66 -4.21 8.10
N THR A 251 10.77 -4.49 9.39
CA THR A 251 11.25 -5.77 9.92
C THR A 251 10.23 -6.51 10.78
N THR A 252 9.09 -5.88 11.08
CA THR A 252 7.99 -6.49 11.86
C THR A 252 6.63 -6.32 11.17
N PRO A 253 5.70 -7.28 11.34
CA PRO A 253 4.35 -7.18 10.79
C PRO A 253 3.57 -5.95 11.27
N ALA A 254 3.64 -5.61 12.56
CA ALA A 254 2.98 -4.43 13.10
C ALA A 254 3.50 -3.12 12.50
N ASN A 255 4.82 -2.99 12.28
CA ASN A 255 5.36 -1.77 11.68
C ASN A 255 4.89 -1.61 10.23
N PHE A 256 4.79 -2.71 9.48
CA PHE A 256 4.24 -2.70 8.12
C PHE A 256 2.74 -2.36 8.10
N TYR A 257 1.94 -2.93 9.01
CA TYR A 257 0.53 -2.59 9.21
C TYR A 257 0.33 -1.08 9.41
N HIS A 258 1.10 -0.48 10.33
CA HIS A 258 1.01 0.95 10.62
C HIS A 258 1.52 1.80 9.46
N LEU A 259 2.56 1.36 8.75
CA LEU A 259 3.08 2.04 7.56
C LEU A 259 2.01 2.15 6.47
N LEU A 260 1.26 1.08 6.20
CA LEU A 260 0.16 1.08 5.22
C LEU A 260 -0.99 2.00 5.66
N ARG A 261 -1.43 1.90 6.92
CA ARG A 261 -2.49 2.78 7.45
C ARG A 261 -2.08 4.25 7.39
N ARG A 262 -0.82 4.55 7.69
CA ARG A 262 -0.27 5.90 7.67
C ARG A 262 -0.44 6.59 6.31
N GLN A 263 -0.38 5.86 5.19
CA GLN A 263 -0.61 6.43 3.85
C GLN A 263 -2.00 7.09 3.73
N GLN A 264 -3.01 6.54 4.39
CA GLN A 264 -4.38 7.05 4.31
C GLN A 264 -4.77 7.97 5.47
N LYS A 265 -4.23 7.72 6.67
CA LYS A 265 -4.51 8.50 7.88
C LYS A 265 -3.85 9.89 7.88
N ARG A 266 -2.89 10.12 6.99
CA ARG A 266 -2.34 11.47 6.73
C ARG A 266 -3.37 12.33 5.99
N HIS A 267 -3.29 13.64 6.16
CA HIS A 267 -4.14 14.60 5.44
C HIS A 267 -3.58 14.96 4.04
N PHE A 268 -2.46 14.36 3.65
CA PHE A 268 -1.81 14.53 2.35
C PHE A 268 -1.41 13.17 1.78
N ARG A 269 -0.99 13.11 0.52
CA ARG A 269 -0.48 11.87 -0.11
C ARG A 269 0.90 12.08 -0.69
N ARG A 270 1.81 11.18 -0.32
CA ARG A 270 3.16 11.07 -0.89
C ARG A 270 3.40 9.60 -1.27
N PRO A 271 4.17 9.33 -2.33
CA PRO A 271 4.57 7.98 -2.67
C PRO A 271 5.30 7.27 -1.53
N LEU A 272 5.07 5.96 -1.46
CA LEU A 272 5.73 5.08 -0.50
C LEU A 272 6.39 3.92 -1.25
N VAL A 273 7.69 3.75 -1.08
CA VAL A 273 8.45 2.62 -1.61
C VAL A 273 8.86 1.71 -0.47
N VAL A 274 8.40 0.46 -0.50
CA VAL A 274 8.68 -0.53 0.54
C VAL A 274 9.53 -1.64 -0.03
N MET A 275 10.68 -1.89 0.58
CA MET A 275 11.44 -3.13 0.44
C MET A 275 10.64 -4.23 1.13
N SER A 276 9.68 -4.83 0.44
CA SER A 276 8.80 -5.83 1.02
C SER A 276 9.57 -7.15 1.22
N PRO A 277 9.22 -7.97 2.22
CA PRO A 277 10.03 -9.12 2.56
C PRO A 277 9.74 -10.34 1.67
N LYS A 278 10.71 -11.26 1.66
CA LYS A 278 10.54 -12.61 1.11
C LYS A 278 10.60 -13.66 2.22
N SER A 279 11.77 -13.92 2.80
CA SER A 279 11.92 -14.86 3.93
C SER A 279 11.16 -14.44 5.19
N LEU A 280 11.09 -13.13 5.49
CA LEU A 280 10.43 -12.65 6.70
C LEU A 280 8.92 -12.93 6.71
N LEU A 281 8.31 -13.19 5.55
CA LEU A 281 6.89 -13.57 5.44
C LEU A 281 6.54 -14.79 6.29
N ARG A 282 7.51 -15.70 6.51
CA ARG A 282 7.31 -16.95 7.25
C ARG A 282 8.31 -17.14 8.40
N HIS A 283 9.18 -16.17 8.65
CA HIS A 283 10.22 -16.31 9.66
C HIS A 283 9.60 -16.43 11.07
N PRO A 284 9.92 -17.46 11.88
CA PRO A 284 9.25 -17.70 13.16
C PRO A 284 9.34 -16.56 14.18
N ARG A 285 10.44 -15.80 14.16
CA ARG A 285 10.64 -14.60 15.01
C ARG A 285 9.96 -13.34 14.49
N VAL A 286 9.49 -13.33 13.24
CA VAL A 286 8.87 -12.15 12.63
C VAL A 286 7.37 -12.27 12.78
N LYS A 287 6.91 -11.92 13.99
CA LYS A 287 5.52 -11.97 14.42
C LYS A 287 5.20 -10.70 15.21
N SER A 288 3.94 -10.33 15.24
CA SER A 288 3.42 -9.27 16.10
C SER A 288 2.13 -9.70 16.79
N THR A 289 1.75 -8.98 17.83
CA THR A 289 0.52 -9.18 18.61
C THR A 289 -0.59 -8.28 18.08
N MET A 290 -1.86 -8.66 18.31
CA MET A 290 -2.99 -7.82 17.92
C MET A 290 -2.97 -6.45 18.62
N GLU A 291 -2.42 -6.37 19.84
CA GLU A 291 -2.25 -5.14 20.61
C GLU A 291 -1.23 -4.19 19.97
N GLU A 292 -0.13 -4.70 19.42
CA GLU A 292 0.83 -3.89 18.66
C GLU A 292 0.21 -3.30 17.40
N LEU A 293 -0.68 -4.04 16.73
CA LEU A 293 -1.44 -3.53 15.58
C LEU A 293 -2.50 -2.50 16.02
N ALA A 294 -3.24 -2.77 17.10
CA ALA A 294 -4.33 -1.90 17.55
C ALA A 294 -3.84 -0.59 18.17
N ASN A 295 -2.83 -0.65 19.03
CA ASN A 295 -2.42 0.47 19.90
C ASN A 295 -1.03 1.04 19.55
N GLY A 296 -0.29 0.38 18.67
CA GLY A 296 1.03 0.84 18.25
C GLY A 296 1.00 1.99 17.24
N SER A 297 2.16 2.28 16.68
CA SER A 297 2.33 3.24 15.59
C SER A 297 3.47 2.80 14.68
N PHE A 298 3.62 3.45 13.53
CA PHE A 298 4.80 3.27 12.70
C PHE A 298 6.04 3.75 13.47
N GLN A 299 7.08 2.92 13.50
CA GLN A 299 8.37 3.22 14.11
C GLN A 299 9.41 3.42 13.01
N PRO A 300 9.87 4.66 12.75
CA PRO A 300 10.93 4.92 11.78
C PRO A 300 12.27 4.30 12.20
N ILE A 301 12.47 4.16 13.51
CA ILE A 301 13.61 3.50 14.15
C ILE A 301 13.04 2.62 15.25
N ILE A 302 13.39 1.33 15.24
CA ILE A 302 13.05 0.39 16.33
C ILE A 302 14.25 0.40 17.29
N PRO A 303 14.09 0.90 18.53
CA PRO A 303 15.17 0.92 19.50
C PRO A 303 15.49 -0.50 19.98
N ASP A 304 16.75 -0.71 20.34
CA ASP A 304 17.16 -1.91 21.07
C ASP A 304 16.89 -1.69 22.57
N PHE A 305 16.13 -2.59 23.18
CA PHE A 305 15.80 -2.55 24.60
C PHE A 305 16.59 -3.56 25.43
N ASP A 306 17.45 -4.36 24.78
CA ASP A 306 18.26 -5.42 25.39
C ASP A 306 19.69 -4.94 25.75
N VAL A 307 19.98 -3.64 25.62
CA VAL A 307 21.29 -3.01 25.89
C VAL A 307 21.25 -2.10 27.11
#